data_AF-A0A7C2H8X4-F1
#
_entry.id   AF-A0A7C2H8X4-F1
#
_cell.length_a   1.000
_cell.length_b   1.000
_cell.length_c   1.000
_cell.angle_alpha   90.00
_cell.angle_beta   90.00
_cell.angle_gamma   90.00
#
_symmetry.space_group_name_H-M   'P 1'
#
loop_
_entity.id
_entity.type
_entity.pdbx_description
1 polymer ?
#
loop_
_entity_poly.entity_id
_entity_poly.type
_entity_poly.pdbx_seq_one_letter_code
_entity_poly.pdbx_strand_id
1 'polypeptide(L)'
;MLDGPAKESLLGPAIEAGRLSPEEAVDVRRADVLAVGRREGDEVYLVAEVSWAIDQTDVERARDRAVLLQRAGVRALPIVAGQVIHPEVDEVARGSCVWRVLDGSVRAPAA
;
A
#
# COMPACT_ATOMS: atom_id res chain seq x y z
N MET A 1 12.04 -0.74 -5.65
CA MET A 1 10.84 -1.59 -5.74
C MET A 1 11.24 -3.01 -5.40
N LEU A 2 10.41 -3.77 -4.70
CA LEU A 2 10.70 -5.16 -4.36
C LEU A 2 10.52 -6.04 -5.59
N ASP A 3 11.50 -6.89 -5.85
CA ASP A 3 11.44 -7.93 -6.89
C ASP A 3 10.75 -9.20 -6.35
N GLY A 4 10.62 -10.22 -7.20
CA GLY A 4 9.96 -11.48 -6.84
C GLY A 4 10.56 -12.15 -5.58
N PRO A 5 11.88 -12.39 -5.53
CA PRO A 5 12.54 -12.98 -4.36
C PRO A 5 12.38 -12.15 -3.08
N ALA A 6 12.47 -10.81 -3.17
CA ALA A 6 12.27 -9.96 -2.00
C ALA A 6 10.81 -10.00 -1.51
N LYS A 7 9.83 -10.04 -2.43
CA LYS A 7 8.41 -10.23 -2.06
C LYS A 7 8.18 -11.58 -1.37
N GLU A 8 8.84 -12.64 -1.83
CA GLU A 8 8.70 -13.96 -1.22
C GLU A 8 9.33 -14.03 0.18
N SER A 9 10.51 -13.41 0.35
CA SER A 9 11.16 -13.32 1.65
C SER A 9 10.32 -12.57 2.69
N LEU A 10 9.46 -11.65 2.23
CA LEU A 10 8.53 -10.90 3.06
C LEU A 10 7.26 -11.70 3.39
N LEU A 11 6.64 -12.35 2.39
CA LEU A 11 5.32 -12.95 2.52
C LEU A 11 5.33 -14.43 2.92
N GLY A 12 6.33 -15.20 2.48
CA GLY A 12 6.48 -16.62 2.78
C GLY A 12 6.43 -16.91 4.28
N PRO A 13 7.27 -16.25 5.11
CA PRO A 13 7.23 -16.44 6.56
C PRO A 13 5.90 -16.04 7.21
N ALA A 14 5.15 -15.11 6.63
CA ALA A 14 3.83 -14.72 7.13
C ALA A 14 2.77 -15.79 6.83
N ILE A 15 2.85 -16.45 5.67
CA ILE A 15 2.00 -17.59 5.31
C ILE A 15 2.33 -18.79 6.20
N GLU A 16 3.61 -19.14 6.34
CA GLU A 16 4.05 -20.26 7.18
C GLU A 16 3.63 -20.09 8.64
N ALA A 17 3.69 -18.86 9.15
CA ALA A 17 3.23 -18.51 10.49
C ALA A 17 1.70 -18.41 10.63
N GLY A 18 0.93 -18.65 9.56
CA GLY A 18 -0.54 -18.55 9.55
C GLY A 18 -1.09 -17.13 9.72
N ARG A 19 -0.25 -16.09 9.56
CA ARG A 19 -0.64 -14.68 9.70
C ARG A 19 -1.33 -14.15 8.45
N LEU A 20 -1.04 -14.75 7.29
CA LEU A 20 -1.69 -14.51 6.01
C LEU A 20 -2.15 -15.82 5.39
N SER A 21 -3.28 -15.81 4.70
CA SER A 21 -3.66 -16.88 3.78
C SER A 21 -2.86 -16.78 2.47
N PRO A 22 -2.77 -17.87 1.68
CA PRO A 22 -2.18 -17.83 0.34
C PRO A 22 -2.87 -16.80 -0.57
N GLU A 23 -4.19 -16.66 -0.49
CA GLU A 23 -5.00 -15.72 -1.27
C GLU A 23 -4.71 -14.27 -0.88
N GLU A 24 -4.60 -13.98 0.42
CA GLU A 24 -4.21 -12.66 0.92
C GLU A 24 -2.81 -12.27 0.45
N ALA A 25 -1.85 -13.21 0.48
CA ALA A 25 -0.51 -12.98 -0.05
C ALA A 25 -0.51 -12.78 -1.58
N VAL A 26 -1.39 -13.47 -2.31
CA VAL A 26 -1.61 -13.19 -3.75
C VAL A 26 -2.14 -11.77 -3.95
N ASP A 27 -3.05 -11.30 -3.12
CA ASP A 27 -3.55 -9.92 -3.23
C ASP A 27 -2.45 -8.89 -2.98
N VAL A 28 -1.61 -9.05 -1.94
CA VAL A 28 -0.46 -8.18 -1.73
C VAL A 28 0.50 -8.18 -2.93
N ARG A 29 0.74 -9.34 -3.55
CA ARG A 29 1.61 -9.45 -4.73
C ARG A 29 1.08 -8.69 -5.94
N ARG A 30 -0.23 -8.48 -6.03
CA ARG A 30 -0.91 -7.74 -7.10
C ARG A 30 -0.83 -6.23 -6.96
N ALA A 31 -0.21 -5.71 -5.90
CA ALA A 31 0.10 -4.28 -5.80
C ALA A 31 0.95 -3.83 -6.99
N ASP A 32 0.60 -2.68 -7.57
CA ASP A 32 1.34 -2.09 -8.67
C ASP A 32 2.77 -1.77 -8.25
N VAL A 33 2.92 -1.24 -7.03
CA VAL A 33 4.23 -0.95 -6.43
C VAL A 33 4.29 -1.47 -5.00
N LEU A 34 5.35 -2.23 -4.73
CA LEU A 34 5.85 -2.47 -3.38
C LEU A 34 7.27 -1.93 -3.29
N ALA A 35 7.52 -1.06 -2.31
CA ALA A 35 8.83 -0.47 -2.09
C ALA A 35 9.17 -0.45 -0.59
N VAL A 36 10.46 -0.31 -0.30
CA VAL A 36 10.95 -0.14 1.07
C VAL A 36 11.72 1.16 1.13
N GLY A 37 11.50 1.92 2.19
CA GLY A 37 12.20 3.15 2.49
C GLY A 37 12.47 3.26 3.98
N ARG A 38 12.86 4.48 4.40
CA ARG A 38 13.04 4.80 5.81
C ARG A 38 12.20 6.02 6.19
N ARG A 39 11.59 5.97 7.37
CA ARG A 39 10.87 7.10 7.96
C ARG A 39 11.21 7.17 9.44
N GLU A 40 11.68 8.34 9.88
CA GLU A 40 12.08 8.59 11.27
C GLU A 40 13.16 7.61 11.79
N GLY A 41 13.98 7.07 10.86
CA GLY A 41 15.04 6.10 11.16
C GLY A 41 14.62 4.64 10.93
N ASP A 42 13.33 4.35 10.95
CA ASP A 42 12.78 2.99 10.83
C ASP A 42 12.52 2.58 9.37
N GLU A 43 12.66 1.28 9.09
CA GLU A 43 12.22 0.70 7.82
C GLU A 43 10.69 0.80 7.67
N VAL A 44 10.23 1.21 6.49
CA VAL A 44 8.81 1.28 6.16
C VAL A 44 8.56 0.78 4.75
N TYR A 45 7.55 -0.08 4.62
CA TYR A 45 7.06 -0.58 3.35
C TYR A 45 6.04 0.40 2.79
N LEU A 46 6.11 0.64 1.49
CA LEU A 46 5.14 1.42 0.74
C LEU A 46 4.40 0.45 -0.18
N VAL A 47 3.07 0.46 -0.12
CA VAL A 47 2.22 -0.26 -1.06
C VAL A 47 1.37 0.75 -1.81
N ALA A 48 1.54 0.79 -3.14
CA ALA A 48 0.89 1.78 -3.98
C ALA A 48 0.03 1.13 -5.05
N GLU A 49 -1.16 1.70 -5.24
CA GLU A 49 -2.03 1.50 -6.39
C GLU A 49 -1.89 2.71 -7.33
N VAL A 50 -1.74 2.45 -8.62
CA VAL A 50 -1.45 3.47 -9.63
C VAL A 50 -2.52 3.45 -10.71
N SER A 51 -3.23 4.56 -10.84
CA SER A 51 -4.30 4.71 -11.84
C SER A 51 -4.24 6.11 -12.48
N TRP A 52 -4.78 6.26 -13.68
CA TRP A 52 -4.84 7.59 -14.31
C TRP A 52 -5.78 8.52 -13.51
N ALA A 53 -7.00 8.06 -13.25
CA ALA A 53 -7.92 8.67 -12.30
C ALA A 53 -8.12 7.70 -11.15
N ILE A 54 -7.87 8.19 -9.93
CA ILE A 54 -8.02 7.42 -8.72
C ILE A 54 -9.49 7.30 -8.37
N ASP A 55 -9.94 6.07 -8.19
CA ASP A 55 -11.28 5.73 -7.70
C ASP A 55 -11.25 5.19 -6.26
N GLN A 56 -12.43 4.92 -5.70
CA GLN A 56 -12.55 4.39 -4.34
C GLN A 56 -11.92 2.99 -4.20
N THR A 57 -11.97 2.17 -5.25
CA THR A 57 -11.39 0.82 -5.24
C THR A 57 -9.87 0.90 -5.13
N ASP A 58 -9.22 1.86 -5.79
CA ASP A 58 -7.78 2.10 -5.66
C ASP A 58 -7.40 2.40 -4.19
N VAL A 59 -8.20 3.22 -3.51
CA VAL A 59 -8.00 3.57 -2.09
C VAL A 59 -8.17 2.34 -1.19
N GLU A 60 -9.22 1.55 -1.42
CA GLU A 60 -9.51 0.33 -0.67
C GLU A 60 -8.40 -0.71 -0.84
N ARG A 61 -7.95 -0.96 -2.09
CA ARG A 61 -6.84 -1.89 -2.38
C ARG A 61 -5.55 -1.44 -1.69
N ALA A 62 -5.19 -0.16 -1.79
CA ALA A 62 -3.99 0.35 -1.13
C ALA A 62 -4.05 0.17 0.39
N ARG A 63 -5.17 0.52 1.01
CA ARG A 63 -5.42 0.38 2.45
C ARG A 63 -5.32 -1.08 2.88
N ASP A 64 -6.07 -1.96 2.24
CA ASP A 64 -6.21 -3.36 2.65
C ASP A 64 -4.89 -4.09 2.49
N ARG A 65 -4.15 -3.84 1.41
CA ARG A 65 -2.81 -4.42 1.22
C ARG A 65 -1.81 -3.91 2.24
N ALA A 66 -1.92 -2.66 2.70
CA ALA A 66 -1.08 -2.16 3.80
C ALA A 66 -1.41 -2.88 5.12
N VAL A 67 -2.68 -3.16 5.40
CA VAL A 67 -3.09 -3.95 6.56
C VAL A 67 -2.55 -5.38 6.49
N LEU A 68 -2.56 -6.02 5.31
CA LEU A 68 -1.98 -7.34 5.13
C LEU A 68 -0.46 -7.34 5.36
N LEU A 69 0.26 -6.32 4.88
CA LEU A 69 1.69 -6.15 5.17
C LEU A 69 1.95 -5.95 6.67
N GLN A 70 1.10 -5.21 7.37
CA GLN A 70 1.19 -5.06 8.83
C GLN A 70 0.97 -6.39 9.56
N ARG A 71 0.03 -7.22 9.10
CA ARG A 71 -0.13 -8.61 9.58
C ARG A 71 1.09 -9.48 9.29
N ALA A 72 1.77 -9.25 8.17
CA ALA A 72 3.06 -9.86 7.86
C ALA A 72 4.21 -9.36 8.77
N GLY A 73 3.95 -8.38 9.63
CA GLY A 73 4.84 -7.96 10.71
C GLY A 73 5.73 -6.78 10.34
N VAL A 74 5.41 -6.04 9.27
CA VAL A 74 6.17 -4.87 8.83
C VAL A 74 5.35 -3.59 8.93
N ARG A 75 6.01 -2.45 9.17
CA ARG A 75 5.35 -1.15 9.07
C ARG A 75 5.05 -0.87 7.59
N ALA A 76 3.80 -0.60 7.24
CA ALA A 76 3.40 -0.32 5.86
C ALA A 76 2.54 0.93 5.73
N LEU A 77 2.80 1.74 4.71
CA LEU A 77 2.03 2.92 4.33
C LEU A 77 1.23 2.64 3.04
N PRO A 78 -0.10 2.84 3.06
CA PRO A 78 -0.92 2.78 1.87
C PRO A 78 -0.78 4.07 1.05
N ILE A 79 -0.67 3.91 -0.27
CA ILE A 79 -0.51 5.01 -1.23
C ILE A 79 -1.45 4.79 -2.42
N VAL A 80 -2.09 5.85 -2.89
CA VAL A 80 -2.67 5.92 -4.24
C VAL A 80 -1.89 6.95 -5.06
N ALA A 81 -1.63 6.64 -6.33
CA ALA A 81 -0.94 7.54 -7.25
C ALA A 81 -1.68 7.67 -8.57
N GLY A 82 -1.78 8.90 -9.09
CA GLY A 82 -2.47 9.17 -10.34
C GLY A 82 -2.43 10.61 -10.80
N GLN A 83 -3.12 10.91 -11.90
CA GLN A 83 -3.21 12.27 -12.43
C GLN A 83 -4.26 13.08 -11.66
N VAL A 84 -5.40 12.47 -11.37
CA VAL A 84 -6.56 13.13 -10.76
C VAL A 84 -7.26 12.21 -9.75
N ILE A 85 -7.97 12.82 -8.81
CA ILE A 85 -8.84 12.16 -7.84
C ILE A 85 -10.12 12.99 -7.68
N HIS A 86 -11.28 12.34 -7.65
CA HIS A 86 -12.53 13.04 -7.37
C HIS A 86 -12.56 13.50 -5.89
N PRO A 87 -13.10 14.69 -5.55
CA PRO A 87 -13.10 15.19 -4.17
C PRO A 87 -13.68 14.22 -3.14
N GLU A 88 -14.76 13.52 -3.48
CA GLU A 88 -15.37 12.51 -2.59
C GLU A 88 -14.43 11.34 -2.32
N VAL A 89 -13.69 10.89 -3.34
CA VAL A 89 -12.68 9.83 -3.19
C VAL A 89 -11.47 10.35 -2.41
N ASP A 90 -11.10 11.62 -2.56
CA ASP A 90 -10.03 12.27 -1.79
C ASP A 90 -10.35 12.32 -0.29
N GLU A 91 -11.61 12.58 0.06
CA GLU A 91 -12.10 12.53 1.44
C GLU A 91 -12.01 11.11 2.01
N VAL A 92 -12.41 10.09 1.23
CA VAL A 92 -12.27 8.68 1.63
C VAL A 92 -10.80 8.30 1.82
N ALA A 93 -9.91 8.71 0.92
CA ALA A 93 -8.47 8.47 1.03
C ALA A 93 -7.88 9.09 2.29
N ARG A 94 -8.25 10.34 2.60
CA ARG A 94 -7.83 11.02 3.83
C ARG A 94 -8.35 10.30 5.07
N GLY A 95 -9.64 9.99 5.11
CA GLY A 95 -10.27 9.30 6.24
C GLY A 95 -9.75 7.88 6.46
N SER A 96 -9.21 7.25 5.41
CA SER A 96 -8.60 5.91 5.45
C SER A 96 -7.08 5.94 5.68
N CYS A 97 -6.51 7.09 6.04
CA CYS A 97 -5.08 7.27 6.26
C CYS A 97 -4.19 6.91 5.04
N VAL A 98 -4.70 7.12 3.82
CA VAL A 98 -4.02 6.82 2.56
C VAL A 98 -3.29 8.05 2.02
N TRP A 99 -2.01 7.89 1.71
CA TRP A 99 -1.21 8.92 1.05
C TRP A 99 -1.62 9.05 -0.40
N ARG A 100 -1.59 10.27 -0.93
CA ARG A 100 -1.98 10.53 -2.33
C ARG A 100 -0.82 11.16 -3.06
N VAL A 101 -0.47 10.62 -4.21
CA VAL A 101 0.52 11.20 -5.12
C VAL A 101 -0.24 11.64 -6.38
N LEU A 102 -0.45 12.94 -6.52
CA LEU A 102 -1.27 13.52 -7.58
C LEU A 102 -0.40 14.42 -8.46
N ASP A 103 -0.29 14.09 -9.75
CA ASP A 103 0.49 14.87 -10.72
C ASP A 103 1.91 15.21 -10.20
N GLY A 104 2.60 14.18 -9.71
CA GLY A 104 3.95 14.28 -9.12
C GLY A 104 4.02 14.90 -7.71
N SER A 105 2.91 15.36 -7.14
CA SER A 105 2.86 16.00 -5.82
C SER A 105 2.37 15.04 -4.73
N VAL A 106 3.15 14.92 -3.64
CA VAL A 106 2.81 14.05 -2.50
C VAL A 106 1.94 14.79 -1.48
N ARG A 107 0.85 14.15 -1.04
CA ARG A 107 -0.10 14.66 -0.04
C ARG A 107 -0.29 13.63 1.08
N ALA A 108 0.04 14.01 2.30
CA ALA A 108 -0.18 13.17 3.49
C ALA A 108 -1.68 12.98 3.77
N PRO A 109 -2.12 11.86 4.35
CA PRO A 109 -3.42 11.78 4.99
C PRO A 109 -3.45 12.84 6.10
N ALA A 110 -4.52 13.63 6.20
CA ALA A 110 -4.56 14.74 7.14
C ALA A 110 -4.36 14.24 8.59
N ALA A 111 -3.71 15.07 9.42
CA ALA A 111 -3.54 14.86 10.85
C ALA A 111 -4.86 15.01 11.62
#